data_AF-A0A225DJ97-F1
#
_entry.id   AF-A0A225DJ97-F1
#
_cell.length_a   1.000
_cell.length_b   1.000
_cell.length_c   1.000
_cell.angle_alpha   90.00
_cell.angle_beta   90.00
_cell.angle_gamma   90.00
#
_symmetry.space_group_name_H-M   'P 1'
#
loop_
_entity.id
_entity.type
_entity.pdbx_description
1 polymer ?
#
loop_
_entity_poly.entity_id
_entity_poly.type
_entity_poly.pdbx_seq_one_letter_code
_entity_poly.pdbx_strand_id
1 'polypeptide(L)'
;MSAPAWSPELSAAWTRYAAALARLPGGAADADHLRREVLPAPGDAWQTARAVAAWARFRPHALLARRVRPERRGLLARRLLDRGRGPGDEWDVCDPVLMARLDHLAALAAEVDAVLATAAGRFPGVRLGRLGESVDPWPHTLSQTSQPAPDDWPGLRNLFLAALEGALPAARGAVAARLLAGADCATFLRTEGATPEARFCYRALLDCEPGLLPRLDPKTLEIAAVPAGAETLAVASDRPAGTVLGVERFAAPPDRPVLRVSSGAQWTGDADGSVMSPGSDPESVVAAAVRELWALSDAPVWRASLAPFADSLGAGLVPDPGQLCTLFDVAAAADAHVPADAVGPVLARLAAACGATLLDAVGYDPTADEVVTGVRAVPVFRNAEPAGAVVRVRSFGLVAGGQIVRPAEVAVSAGPRPPGFAEMEDLVARAPDPVRGETQGALAALRPAGLRGYLEPAAVDLFQLFWGRARLPWAATDAPAAAAFAAALANLLDERFGIKTFEPRNFFDHPDGWVTVPPGARVSSGRVIELQMPGLVDSAGGLRLPALATAE
;
A
#
# COMPACT_ATOMS: atom_id res chain seq x y z
N MET A 1 9.89 38.48 -16.31
CA MET A 1 9.35 38.95 -15.03
C MET A 1 10.32 38.54 -13.93
N SER A 2 11.00 39.47 -13.27
CA SER A 2 11.88 39.17 -12.14
C SER A 2 11.03 38.80 -10.93
N ALA A 3 11.26 37.62 -10.34
CA ALA A 3 10.60 37.24 -9.10
C ALA A 3 11.12 38.15 -7.97
N PRO A 4 10.25 38.63 -7.05
CA PRO A 4 10.72 39.37 -5.90
C PRO A 4 11.57 38.47 -5.01
N ALA A 5 12.61 39.03 -4.40
CA ALA A 5 13.35 38.37 -3.34
C ALA A 5 12.38 37.85 -2.26
N TRP A 6 12.81 36.85 -1.49
CA TRP A 6 12.03 36.36 -0.35
C TRP A 6 11.56 37.51 0.53
N SER A 7 10.35 37.39 1.10
CA SER A 7 9.91 38.41 2.04
C SER A 7 10.89 38.48 3.22
N PRO A 8 11.13 39.67 3.80
CA PRO A 8 11.98 39.79 4.98
C PRO A 8 11.56 38.86 6.11
N GLU A 9 10.25 38.58 6.24
CA GLU A 9 9.72 37.64 7.23
C GLU A 9 10.17 36.20 6.95
N LEU A 10 10.10 35.75 5.70
CA LEU A 10 10.49 34.40 5.30
C LEU A 10 12.01 34.18 5.42
N SER A 11 12.81 35.18 5.02
CA SER A 11 14.27 35.15 5.22
C SER A 11 14.64 35.09 6.70
N ALA A 12 13.94 35.85 7.55
CA ALA A 12 14.15 35.81 9.00
C ALA A 12 13.75 34.43 9.59
N ALA A 13 12.64 33.84 9.14
CA ALA A 13 12.18 32.53 9.59
C ALA A 13 13.17 31.41 9.24
N TRP A 14 13.66 31.35 7.98
CA TRP A 14 14.68 30.38 7.60
C TRP A 14 16.01 30.58 8.31
N THR A 15 16.40 31.83 8.60
CA THR A 15 17.63 32.12 9.35
C THR A 15 17.54 31.60 10.78
N ARG A 16 16.40 31.81 11.46
CA ARG A 16 16.14 31.23 12.79
C ARG A 16 16.14 29.70 12.74
N TYR A 17 15.52 29.10 11.73
CA TYR A 17 15.51 27.66 11.54
C TYR A 17 16.91 27.09 11.35
N ALA A 18 17.73 27.68 10.47
CA ALA A 18 19.11 27.25 10.25
C ALA A 18 19.96 27.35 11.52
N ALA A 19 19.77 28.41 12.32
CA ALA A 19 20.46 28.58 13.60
C ALA A 19 20.05 27.51 14.63
N ALA A 20 18.76 27.16 14.71
CA ALA A 20 18.28 26.08 15.56
C ALA A 20 18.78 24.70 15.10
N LEU A 21 18.75 24.45 13.79
CA LEU A 21 19.26 23.22 13.17
C LEU A 21 20.75 23.00 13.47
N ALA A 22 21.57 24.06 13.40
CA ALA A 22 23.01 23.99 13.69
C ALA A 22 23.32 23.58 15.15
N ARG A 23 22.38 23.77 16.09
CA ARG A 23 22.54 23.40 17.50
C ARG A 23 22.21 21.92 17.78
N LEU A 24 21.73 21.17 16.78
CA LEU A 24 21.55 19.72 16.90
C LEU A 24 22.90 19.00 16.73
N PRO A 25 23.14 17.85 17.38
CA PRO A 25 24.34 17.04 17.16
C PRO A 25 24.51 16.70 15.67
N GLY A 26 25.59 17.14 15.03
CA GLY A 26 25.81 16.98 13.58
C GLY A 26 24.95 17.88 12.67
N GLY A 27 24.13 18.77 13.24
CA GLY A 27 23.20 19.65 12.50
C GLY A 27 23.86 20.81 11.75
N ALA A 28 25.15 21.09 12.00
CA ALA A 28 25.89 22.15 11.31
C ALA A 28 25.93 21.95 9.78
N ALA A 29 26.17 20.72 9.31
CA ALA A 29 26.21 20.42 7.88
C ALA A 29 24.85 20.60 7.19
N ASP A 30 23.75 20.18 7.85
CA ASP A 30 22.40 20.38 7.31
C ASP A 30 22.01 21.88 7.33
N ALA A 31 22.44 22.64 8.35
CA ALA A 31 22.22 24.09 8.40
C ALA A 31 22.99 24.83 7.30
N ASP A 32 24.23 24.44 7.01
CA ASP A 32 25.01 25.00 5.90
C ASP A 32 24.41 24.63 4.53
N HIS A 33 23.88 23.42 4.40
CA HIS A 33 23.17 23.01 3.19
C HIS A 33 21.90 23.84 2.99
N LEU A 34 21.08 24.01 4.04
CA LEU A 34 19.89 24.86 3.99
C LEU A 34 20.25 26.32 3.62
N ARG A 35 21.35 26.86 4.15
CA ARG A 35 21.86 28.20 3.80
C ARG A 35 22.26 28.35 2.35
N ARG A 36 22.76 27.29 1.70
CA ARG A 36 23.17 27.31 0.30
C ARG A 36 22.01 27.09 -0.67
N GLU A 37 21.09 26.19 -0.33
CA GLU A 37 20.04 25.78 -1.27
C GLU A 37 18.73 26.55 -1.13
N VAL A 38 18.41 27.06 0.07
CA VAL A 38 17.08 27.65 0.35
C VAL A 38 17.14 29.14 0.64
N LEU A 39 18.14 29.59 1.39
CA LEU A 39 18.25 31.00 1.82
C LEU A 39 18.61 32.02 0.73
N PRO A 40 19.33 31.70 -0.37
CA PRO A 40 19.53 32.68 -1.43
C PRO A 40 18.19 33.15 -2.00
N ALA A 41 18.07 34.45 -2.24
CA ALA A 41 16.88 35.00 -2.88
C ALA A 41 16.76 34.46 -4.32
N PRO A 42 15.64 33.81 -4.69
CA PRO A 42 15.48 33.27 -6.03
C PRO A 42 15.36 34.42 -7.03
N GLY A 43 16.16 34.36 -8.08
CA GLY A 43 16.11 35.33 -9.19
C GLY A 43 14.94 35.10 -10.14
N ASP A 44 14.34 33.92 -10.11
CA ASP A 44 13.22 33.53 -10.97
C ASP A 44 12.32 32.46 -10.32
N ALA A 45 11.18 32.18 -10.95
CA ALA A 45 10.19 31.21 -10.46
C ALA A 45 10.72 29.78 -10.34
N TRP A 46 11.72 29.41 -11.16
CA TRP A 46 12.34 28.09 -11.12
C TRP A 46 13.22 27.92 -9.88
N GLN A 47 14.00 28.94 -9.53
CA GLN A 47 14.80 28.97 -8.30
C GLN A 47 13.92 28.96 -7.06
N THR A 48 12.77 29.66 -7.09
CA THR A 48 11.75 29.60 -6.02
C THR A 48 11.23 28.18 -5.83
N ALA A 49 10.84 27.50 -6.91
CA ALA A 49 10.33 26.13 -6.85
C ALA A 49 11.40 25.15 -6.31
N ARG A 50 12.66 25.31 -6.73
CA ARG A 50 13.78 24.49 -6.23
C ARG A 50 14.04 24.67 -4.74
N ALA A 51 14.06 25.92 -4.26
CA ALA A 51 14.24 26.21 -2.84
C ALA A 51 13.10 25.65 -1.97
N VAL A 52 11.86 25.76 -2.46
CA VAL A 52 10.68 25.19 -1.78
C VAL A 52 10.71 23.66 -1.78
N ALA A 53 11.14 23.03 -2.87
CA ALA A 53 11.33 21.57 -2.91
C ALA A 53 12.44 21.10 -1.96
N ALA A 54 13.55 21.85 -1.90
CA ALA A 54 14.66 21.55 -1.01
C ALA A 54 14.26 21.65 0.47
N TRP A 55 13.37 22.58 0.84
CA TRP A 55 12.84 22.73 2.20
C TRP A 55 12.25 21.43 2.78
N ALA A 56 11.57 20.62 1.96
CA ALA A 56 10.98 19.35 2.40
C ALA A 56 12.03 18.40 3.03
N ARG A 57 13.27 18.43 2.55
CA ARG A 57 14.37 17.60 3.04
C ARG A 57 14.84 18.01 4.43
N PHE A 58 14.67 19.28 4.79
CA PHE A 58 15.10 19.84 6.07
C PHE A 58 14.04 19.80 7.14
N ARG A 59 12.82 19.32 6.86
CA ARG A 59 11.78 19.21 7.89
C ARG A 59 12.19 18.25 9.01
N PRO A 60 11.71 18.48 10.26
CA PRO A 60 12.11 17.66 11.41
C PRO A 60 11.92 16.15 11.21
N HIS A 61 10.82 15.72 10.59
CA HIS A 61 10.58 14.29 10.30
C HIS A 61 11.61 13.70 9.32
N ALA A 62 11.99 14.45 8.28
CA ALA A 62 12.97 14.02 7.29
C ALA A 62 14.40 13.98 7.89
N LEU A 63 14.73 14.92 8.78
CA LEU A 63 15.98 14.92 9.52
C LEU A 63 16.08 13.71 10.47
N LEU A 64 14.98 13.36 11.13
CA LEU A 64 14.92 12.23 12.05
C LEU A 64 14.96 10.88 11.33
N ALA A 65 14.26 10.75 10.20
CA ALA A 65 14.34 9.57 9.36
C ALA A 65 15.78 9.28 8.91
N ARG A 66 16.59 10.32 8.64
CA ARG A 66 18.00 10.19 8.25
C ARG A 66 18.93 9.82 9.41
N ARG A 67 18.62 10.22 10.63
CA ARG A 67 19.57 10.16 11.77
C ARG A 67 19.25 9.07 12.80
N VAL A 68 18.00 8.61 12.85
CA VAL A 68 17.57 7.56 13.78
C VAL A 68 17.77 6.20 13.11
N ARG A 69 18.41 5.25 13.81
CA ARG A 69 18.53 3.85 13.35
C ARG A 69 17.15 3.31 12.99
N PRO A 70 17.01 2.50 11.91
CA PRO A 70 15.71 2.03 11.40
C PRO A 70 14.76 1.52 12.49
N GLU A 71 15.29 0.77 13.45
CA GLU A 71 14.59 0.14 14.58
C GLU A 71 13.91 1.13 15.53
N ARG A 72 14.36 2.40 15.60
CA ARG A 72 13.82 3.42 16.52
C ARG A 72 12.98 4.49 15.79
N ARG A 73 12.85 4.40 14.46
CA ARG A 73 12.16 5.42 13.64
C ARG A 73 10.65 5.47 13.89
N GLY A 74 9.99 4.31 14.04
CA GLY A 74 8.53 4.25 14.26
C GLY A 74 8.11 4.88 15.59
N LEU A 75 8.93 4.70 16.63
CA LEU A 75 8.67 5.23 17.97
C LEU A 75 8.86 6.74 18.05
N LEU A 76 9.91 7.27 17.42
CA LEU A 76 10.18 8.70 17.43
C LEU A 76 9.22 9.49 16.52
N ALA A 77 8.81 8.89 15.38
CA ALA A 77 7.81 9.46 14.48
C ALA A 77 6.42 9.54 15.15
N ARG A 78 6.02 8.48 15.86
CA ARG A 78 4.78 8.50 16.67
C ARG A 78 4.76 9.62 17.70
N ARG A 79 5.86 9.84 18.42
CA ARG A 79 5.92 10.89 19.46
C ARG A 79 5.78 12.33 18.92
N LEU A 80 6.22 12.59 17.69
CA LEU A 80 6.08 13.90 17.05
C LEU A 80 4.72 14.14 16.40
N LEU A 81 4.02 13.06 16.06
CA LEU A 81 2.65 13.09 15.53
C LEU A 81 1.62 13.12 16.66
N ASP A 82 1.84 12.36 17.73
CA ASP A 82 0.97 12.25 18.90
C ASP A 82 1.26 13.34 19.92
N ARG A 83 0.80 14.56 19.63
CA ARG A 83 0.69 15.62 20.64
C ARG A 83 -0.37 15.25 21.69
N GLY A 84 0.06 14.60 22.77
CA GLY A 84 -0.62 14.69 24.07
C GLY A 84 -1.44 13.49 24.57
N ARG A 85 -0.85 12.30 24.72
CA ARG A 85 -1.41 11.27 25.62
C ARG A 85 -0.37 10.79 26.65
N GLY A 86 -0.86 10.57 27.87
CA GLY A 86 -0.14 10.65 29.15
C GLY A 86 0.87 9.56 29.49
N PRO A 87 1.40 9.58 30.74
CA PRO A 87 2.64 8.93 31.13
C PRO A 87 2.44 7.45 31.47
N GLY A 88 3.27 6.60 30.86
CA GLY A 88 3.41 5.18 31.19
C GLY A 88 4.86 4.74 31.04
N ASP A 89 5.61 4.92 32.12
CA ASP A 89 6.74 4.18 32.72
C ASP A 89 7.78 3.35 31.93
N GLU A 90 7.92 3.44 30.60
CA GLU A 90 9.06 2.78 29.90
C GLU A 90 9.71 3.64 28.81
N TRP A 91 10.25 4.83 29.14
CA TRP A 91 10.88 5.69 28.13
C TRP A 91 12.13 6.46 28.61
N ASP A 92 13.14 5.75 29.11
CA ASP A 92 14.35 6.35 29.68
C ASP A 92 15.52 6.57 28.67
N VAL A 93 15.24 6.61 27.35
CA VAL A 93 16.31 6.59 26.31
C VAL A 93 16.35 7.84 25.42
N CYS A 94 15.55 8.87 25.68
CA CYS A 94 15.62 10.11 24.91
C CYS A 94 16.11 11.27 25.78
N ASP A 95 17.31 11.79 25.48
CA ASP A 95 17.87 13.01 26.09
C ASP A 95 16.79 14.14 26.08
N PRO A 96 16.30 14.58 27.26
CA PRO A 96 15.28 15.62 27.36
C PRO A 96 15.67 16.91 26.67
N VAL A 97 16.97 17.22 26.62
CA VAL A 97 17.52 18.40 25.94
C VAL A 97 17.41 18.24 24.43
N LEU A 98 17.65 17.05 23.89
CA LEU A 98 17.48 16.78 22.47
C LEU A 98 16.01 16.87 22.05
N MET A 99 15.10 16.33 22.86
CA MET A 99 13.66 16.40 22.60
C MET A 99 13.14 17.84 22.61
N ALA A 100 13.52 18.64 23.61
CA ALA A 100 13.17 20.06 23.65
C ALA A 100 13.71 20.84 22.43
N ARG A 101 14.91 20.48 21.93
CA ARG A 101 15.46 21.08 20.70
C ARG A 101 14.70 20.67 19.44
N LEU A 102 14.21 19.43 19.36
CA LEU A 102 13.39 18.95 18.23
C LEU A 102 12.00 19.60 18.23
N ASP A 103 11.39 19.78 19.40
CA ASP A 103 10.12 20.48 19.55
C ASP A 103 10.24 21.96 19.14
N HIS A 104 11.32 22.62 19.55
CA HIS A 104 11.64 23.98 19.11
C HIS A 104 11.84 24.06 17.59
N LEU A 105 12.52 23.08 17.00
CA LEU A 105 12.71 23.00 15.55
C LEU A 105 11.38 22.77 14.80
N ALA A 106 10.46 21.97 15.35
CA ALA A 106 9.13 21.76 14.78
C ALA A 106 8.26 23.01 14.82
N ALA A 107 8.34 23.80 15.91
CA ALA A 107 7.65 25.09 15.99
C ALA A 107 8.17 26.07 14.92
N LEU A 108 9.50 26.15 14.72
CA LEU A 108 10.09 27.00 13.68
C LEU A 108 9.76 26.52 12.26
N ALA A 109 9.63 25.21 12.03
CA ALA A 109 9.19 24.69 10.73
C ALA A 109 7.75 25.11 10.40
N ALA A 110 6.85 25.05 11.40
CA ALA A 110 5.47 25.50 11.23
C ALA A 110 5.38 27.00 10.94
N GLU A 111 6.25 27.82 11.53
CA GLU A 111 6.37 29.24 11.21
C GLU A 111 6.76 29.47 9.74
N VAL A 112 7.78 28.75 9.24
CA VAL A 112 8.20 28.81 7.84
C VAL A 112 7.06 28.40 6.90
N ASP A 113 6.36 27.30 7.21
CA ASP A 113 5.25 26.79 6.40
C ASP A 113 4.07 27.80 6.35
N ALA A 114 3.76 28.47 7.46
CA ALA A 114 2.72 29.49 7.52
C ALA A 114 3.06 30.72 6.68
N VAL A 115 4.32 31.17 6.70
CA VAL A 115 4.77 32.30 5.88
C VAL A 115 4.76 31.92 4.39
N LEU A 116 5.18 30.69 4.03
CA LEU A 116 5.11 30.18 2.66
C LEU A 116 3.67 30.09 2.14
N ALA A 117 2.74 29.57 2.96
CA ALA A 117 1.32 29.50 2.62
C ALA A 117 0.73 30.89 2.33
N THR A 118 1.10 31.88 3.14
CA THR A 118 0.69 33.27 2.95
C THR A 118 1.29 33.87 1.68
N ALA A 119 2.54 33.52 1.34
CA ALA A 119 3.21 33.99 0.12
C ALA A 119 2.61 33.39 -1.16
N ALA A 120 2.16 32.13 -1.16
CA ALA A 120 1.57 31.51 -2.35
C ALA A 120 0.22 32.09 -2.77
N GLY A 121 -0.53 32.69 -1.83
CA GLY A 121 -1.71 33.48 -2.17
C GLY A 121 -1.41 34.68 -3.07
N ARG A 122 -0.14 35.10 -3.20
CA ARG A 122 0.30 36.22 -4.05
C ARG A 122 0.86 35.81 -5.42
N PHE A 123 1.02 34.51 -5.70
CA PHE A 123 1.50 34.00 -6.99
C PHE A 123 0.40 33.19 -7.70
N PRO A 124 -0.45 33.83 -8.54
CA PRO A 124 -1.51 33.13 -9.24
C PRO A 124 -0.89 32.11 -10.21
N GLY A 125 -1.08 30.82 -9.92
CA GLY A 125 -0.51 29.71 -10.69
C GLY A 125 0.38 28.76 -9.90
N VAL A 126 0.80 29.12 -8.68
CA VAL A 126 1.54 28.22 -7.78
C VAL A 126 0.61 27.77 -6.65
N ARG A 127 -0.05 26.61 -6.82
CA ARG A 127 -0.76 25.97 -5.70
C ARG A 127 0.27 25.30 -4.78
N LEU A 128 0.45 25.82 -3.56
CA LEU A 128 1.15 25.10 -2.46
C LEU A 128 0.24 24.03 -1.83
N GLY A 129 -0.46 23.25 -2.65
CA GLY A 129 -1.25 22.12 -2.17
C GLY A 129 -0.32 20.95 -1.87
N ARG A 130 -0.07 20.69 -0.58
CA ARG A 130 0.72 19.56 -0.03
C ARG A 130 2.08 19.33 -0.71
N LEU A 131 3.02 20.26 -0.51
CA LEU A 131 4.45 19.93 -0.60
C LEU A 131 4.85 19.12 0.63
N GLY A 132 4.64 17.82 0.53
CA GLY A 132 4.94 16.81 1.55
C GLY A 132 5.21 15.42 0.98
N GLU A 133 4.84 15.14 -0.26
CA GLU A 133 5.09 13.84 -0.89
C GLU A 133 5.67 14.02 -2.30
N SER A 134 6.85 13.43 -2.50
CA SER A 134 7.63 13.33 -3.74
C SER A 134 8.44 14.56 -4.17
N VAL A 135 9.76 14.49 -3.97
CA VAL A 135 10.78 14.78 -5.01
C VAL A 135 11.98 13.85 -4.81
N ASP A 136 11.84 12.62 -5.32
CA ASP A 136 12.78 11.88 -6.18
C ASP A 136 12.00 10.68 -6.80
N PRO A 137 12.39 10.13 -7.97
CA PRO A 137 11.45 9.62 -8.96
C PRO A 137 10.83 8.29 -8.54
N TRP A 138 9.56 8.33 -8.18
CA TRP A 138 8.73 7.13 -8.05
C TRP A 138 7.38 7.35 -8.75
N PRO A 139 6.97 6.49 -9.71
CA PRO A 139 5.87 6.83 -10.62
C PRO A 139 4.44 6.63 -10.06
N HIS A 140 4.21 6.39 -8.76
CA HIS A 140 2.93 5.77 -8.35
C HIS A 140 2.20 6.30 -7.11
N THR A 141 2.53 7.45 -6.54
CA THR A 141 2.01 7.82 -5.21
C THR A 141 1.11 9.07 -5.12
N LEU A 142 0.35 9.40 -6.17
CA LEU A 142 -0.72 10.41 -6.08
C LEU A 142 -2.15 9.85 -6.15
N SER A 143 -2.32 8.52 -6.18
CA SER A 143 -3.65 7.88 -6.12
C SER A 143 -4.14 7.56 -4.70
N GLN A 144 -3.39 7.89 -3.63
CA GLN A 144 -3.61 7.27 -2.31
C GLN A 144 -3.71 8.20 -1.10
N THR A 145 -4.07 9.48 -1.25
CA THR A 145 -4.45 10.27 -0.05
C THR A 145 -5.95 10.33 0.14
N SER A 146 -6.47 9.40 0.93
CA SER A 146 -7.81 9.41 1.54
C SER A 146 -7.89 10.47 2.65
N GLN A 147 -7.87 11.76 2.29
CA GLN A 147 -8.42 12.79 3.17
C GLN A 147 -9.78 13.21 2.61
N PRO A 148 -10.79 13.49 3.47
CA PRO A 148 -12.01 14.13 3.00
C PRO A 148 -11.62 15.42 2.26
N ALA A 149 -12.26 15.64 1.11
CA ALA A 149 -12.14 16.90 0.41
C ALA A 149 -12.54 18.04 1.37
N PRO A 150 -11.89 19.22 1.34
CA PRO A 150 -12.36 20.37 2.10
C PRO A 150 -13.83 20.63 1.75
N ASP A 151 -14.62 21.12 2.70
CA ASP A 151 -16.06 21.43 2.52
C ASP A 151 -16.33 22.40 1.34
N ASP A 152 -15.29 23.06 0.86
CA ASP A 152 -15.20 24.04 -0.22
C ASP A 152 -14.65 23.47 -1.56
N TRP A 153 -14.50 22.14 -1.68
CA TRP A 153 -14.09 21.47 -2.93
C TRP A 153 -15.01 21.75 -4.15
N PRO A 154 -16.35 21.83 -4.02
CA PRO A 154 -17.21 22.29 -5.11
C PRO A 154 -16.86 23.72 -5.58
N GLY A 155 -16.46 24.61 -4.67
CA GLY A 155 -16.00 25.96 -5.00
C GLY A 155 -14.65 25.97 -5.74
N LEU A 156 -13.69 25.15 -5.29
CA LEU A 156 -12.37 25.00 -5.91
C LEU A 156 -12.41 24.37 -7.31
N ARG A 157 -13.33 23.43 -7.54
CA ARG A 157 -13.60 22.83 -8.85
C ARG A 157 -14.19 23.85 -9.82
N ASN A 158 -15.15 24.67 -9.37
CA ASN A 158 -15.77 25.69 -10.21
C ASN A 158 -14.79 26.82 -10.56
N LEU A 159 -13.91 27.21 -9.63
CA LEU A 159 -12.81 28.15 -9.89
C LEU A 159 -11.77 27.62 -10.89
N PHE A 160 -11.47 26.32 -10.84
CA PHE A 160 -10.56 25.67 -11.78
C PHE A 160 -11.14 25.57 -13.20
N LEU A 161 -12.43 25.24 -13.31
CA LEU A 161 -13.15 25.21 -14.58
C LEU A 161 -13.32 26.62 -15.18
N ALA A 162 -13.61 27.63 -14.36
CA ALA A 162 -13.68 29.03 -14.79
C ALA A 162 -12.31 29.56 -15.28
N ALA A 163 -11.22 29.14 -14.65
CA ALA A 163 -9.86 29.48 -15.09
C ALA A 163 -9.49 28.82 -16.43
N LEU A 164 -9.97 27.60 -16.68
CA LEU A 164 -9.85 26.92 -17.98
C LEU A 164 -10.70 27.60 -19.06
N GLU A 165 -11.93 28.01 -18.74
CA GLU A 165 -12.82 28.74 -19.65
C GLU A 165 -12.27 30.11 -20.06
N GLY A 166 -11.56 30.80 -19.15
CA GLY A 166 -10.89 32.08 -19.43
C GLY A 166 -9.66 31.97 -20.35
N ALA A 167 -8.99 30.82 -20.38
CA ALA A 167 -7.77 30.60 -21.17
C ALA A 167 -8.05 30.10 -22.60
N LEU A 168 -9.24 29.53 -22.86
CA LEU A 168 -9.60 28.92 -24.15
C LEU A 168 -9.85 29.86 -25.36
N PRO A 169 -10.23 31.15 -25.24
CA PRO A 169 -10.62 31.95 -26.41
C PRO A 169 -9.49 32.17 -27.43
N ALA A 170 -8.25 32.31 -26.98
CA ALA A 170 -7.10 32.54 -27.85
C ALA A 170 -6.62 31.27 -28.58
N ALA A 171 -6.81 30.09 -27.98
CA ALA A 171 -6.42 28.80 -28.56
C ALA A 171 -7.50 28.21 -29.50
N ARG A 172 -8.78 28.58 -29.30
CA ARG A 172 -9.93 28.08 -30.08
C ARG A 172 -9.85 28.41 -31.57
N GLY A 173 -9.43 29.63 -31.94
CA GLY A 173 -9.44 30.07 -33.35
C GLY A 173 -8.43 29.33 -34.24
N ALA A 174 -7.20 29.14 -33.75
CA ALA A 174 -6.11 28.58 -34.54
C ALA A 174 -6.21 27.05 -34.68
N VAL A 175 -6.67 26.36 -33.62
CA VAL A 175 -6.79 24.90 -33.60
C VAL A 175 -8.04 24.43 -34.35
N ALA A 176 -9.17 25.12 -34.20
CA ALA A 176 -10.41 24.77 -34.90
C ALA A 176 -10.33 25.02 -36.41
N ALA A 177 -9.73 26.13 -36.85
CA ALA A 177 -9.61 26.45 -38.27
C ALA A 177 -8.72 25.46 -39.06
N ARG A 178 -7.74 24.83 -38.40
CA ARG A 178 -6.86 23.83 -39.03
C ARG A 178 -7.36 22.39 -38.90
N LEU A 179 -8.07 22.04 -37.83
CA LEU A 179 -8.79 20.76 -37.73
C LEU A 179 -9.91 20.65 -38.79
N LEU A 180 -10.60 21.76 -39.10
CA LEU A 180 -11.59 21.83 -40.18
C LEU A 180 -10.98 21.68 -41.59
N ALA A 181 -9.68 21.92 -41.76
CA ALA A 181 -8.98 21.83 -43.05
C ALA A 181 -8.37 20.44 -43.34
N GLY A 182 -8.54 19.46 -42.44
CA GLY A 182 -8.15 18.06 -42.69
C GLY A 182 -6.64 17.78 -42.72
N ALA A 183 -5.80 18.69 -42.20
CA ALA A 183 -4.36 18.46 -42.15
C ALA A 183 -3.96 17.55 -40.98
N ASP A 184 -3.03 16.63 -41.21
CA ASP A 184 -2.42 15.77 -40.18
C ASP A 184 -1.73 16.61 -39.08
N CYS A 185 -2.30 16.56 -37.88
CA CYS A 185 -1.88 17.33 -36.71
C CYS A 185 -0.45 17.03 -36.24
N ALA A 186 0.09 15.83 -36.51
CA ALA A 186 1.46 15.48 -36.17
C ALA A 186 2.49 16.28 -37.01
N THR A 187 2.07 16.75 -38.19
CA THR A 187 2.86 17.60 -39.09
C THR A 187 2.83 19.06 -38.64
N PHE A 188 1.72 19.55 -38.07
CA PHE A 188 1.59 20.92 -37.54
C PHE A 188 2.55 21.21 -36.37
N LEU A 189 2.70 20.26 -35.44
CA LEU A 189 3.57 20.42 -34.26
C LEU A 189 5.07 20.51 -34.59
N ARG A 190 5.48 20.02 -35.78
CA ARG A 190 6.86 20.04 -36.26
C ARG A 190 7.21 21.30 -37.07
N THR A 191 6.23 22.12 -37.45
CA THR A 191 6.49 23.38 -38.14
C THR A 191 6.82 24.51 -37.16
N GLU A 192 7.68 25.45 -37.59
CA GLU A 192 8.24 26.56 -36.79
C GLU A 192 7.19 27.53 -36.21
N GLY A 193 5.91 27.40 -36.56
CA GLY A 193 4.83 28.31 -36.14
C GLY A 193 4.02 27.91 -34.90
N ALA A 194 4.31 26.78 -34.23
CA ALA A 194 3.57 26.37 -33.03
C ALA A 194 4.14 27.03 -31.76
N THR A 195 3.31 27.80 -31.04
CA THR A 195 3.73 28.47 -29.80
C THR A 195 4.00 27.45 -28.67
N PRO A 196 4.90 27.76 -27.72
CA PRO A 196 5.21 26.88 -26.59
C PRO A 196 3.97 26.46 -25.80
N GLU A 197 2.99 27.36 -25.63
CA GLU A 197 1.74 27.11 -24.92
C GLU A 197 0.85 26.09 -25.66
N ALA A 198 0.77 26.15 -26.99
CA ALA A 198 0.01 25.18 -27.78
C ALA A 198 0.65 23.79 -27.73
N ARG A 199 1.99 23.72 -27.70
CA ARG A 199 2.72 22.46 -27.53
C ARG A 199 2.54 21.89 -26.11
N PHE A 200 2.52 22.74 -25.08
CA PHE A 200 2.28 22.33 -23.69
C PHE A 200 0.86 21.81 -23.48
N CYS A 201 -0.17 22.53 -23.95
CA CYS A 201 -1.56 22.07 -23.83
C CYS A 201 -1.83 20.78 -24.60
N TYR A 202 -1.24 20.60 -25.79
CA TYR A 202 -1.39 19.35 -26.54
C TYR A 202 -0.62 18.19 -25.92
N ARG A 203 0.57 18.44 -25.35
CA ARG A 203 1.33 17.41 -24.63
C ARG A 203 0.63 17.02 -23.33
N ALA A 204 0.06 17.98 -22.60
CA ALA A 204 -0.83 17.70 -21.48
C ALA A 204 -2.08 16.92 -21.90
N LEU A 205 -2.68 17.20 -23.06
CA LEU A 205 -3.82 16.44 -23.60
C LEU A 205 -3.46 15.01 -24.04
N LEU A 206 -2.28 14.81 -24.65
CA LEU A 206 -1.77 13.48 -25.01
C LEU A 206 -1.33 12.67 -23.78
N ASP A 207 -0.73 13.33 -22.80
CA ASP A 207 -0.29 12.72 -21.53
C ASP A 207 -1.49 12.44 -20.61
N CYS A 208 -2.66 13.07 -20.84
CA CYS A 208 -3.89 12.82 -20.08
C CYS A 208 -4.77 11.67 -20.61
N GLU A 209 -4.65 11.22 -21.87
CA GLU A 209 -5.09 9.88 -22.37
C GLU A 209 -5.05 9.79 -23.92
N PRO A 210 -4.44 8.74 -24.52
CA PRO A 210 -4.57 8.45 -25.94
C PRO A 210 -5.91 7.73 -26.22
N GLY A 211 -6.98 8.49 -26.45
CA GLY A 211 -8.28 7.89 -26.82
C GLY A 211 -9.52 8.79 -26.74
N LEU A 212 -9.38 10.01 -26.21
CA LEU A 212 -10.52 10.91 -25.95
C LEU A 212 -11.11 11.60 -27.20
N LEU A 213 -10.36 11.68 -28.30
CA LEU A 213 -10.75 12.46 -29.48
C LEU A 213 -11.90 11.90 -30.36
N PRO A 214 -12.23 10.59 -30.45
CA PRO A 214 -13.29 10.12 -31.33
C PRO A 214 -14.69 10.08 -30.70
N ARG A 215 -14.88 10.49 -29.44
CA ARG A 215 -16.08 10.11 -28.63
C ARG A 215 -16.96 11.27 -28.14
N LEU A 216 -16.80 12.46 -28.70
CA LEU A 216 -17.72 13.57 -28.46
C LEU A 216 -18.73 13.67 -29.60
N ASP A 217 -20.02 13.79 -29.28
CA ASP A 217 -20.99 14.31 -30.25
C ASP A 217 -20.59 15.76 -30.58
N PRO A 218 -20.24 16.07 -31.84
CA PRO A 218 -19.72 17.38 -32.22
C PRO A 218 -20.76 18.50 -32.14
N LYS A 219 -22.04 18.21 -31.86
CA LYS A 219 -23.10 19.21 -31.71
C LYS A 219 -23.52 19.48 -30.27
N THR A 220 -23.44 18.49 -29.37
CA THR A 220 -24.02 18.60 -28.02
C THR A 220 -23.02 18.45 -26.88
N LEU A 221 -21.84 17.87 -27.13
CA LEU A 221 -20.81 17.60 -26.11
C LEU A 221 -21.30 16.79 -24.88
N GLU A 222 -22.37 16.00 -25.01
CA GLU A 222 -22.81 15.05 -23.96
C GLU A 222 -22.31 13.63 -24.24
N ILE A 223 -21.99 12.89 -23.16
CA ILE A 223 -21.57 11.48 -23.22
C ILE A 223 -22.82 10.59 -23.30
N ALA A 224 -23.16 10.09 -24.48
CA ALA A 224 -24.29 9.20 -24.66
C ALA A 224 -23.90 7.71 -24.50
N ALA A 225 -24.71 7.01 -23.70
CA ALA A 225 -24.83 5.55 -23.50
C ALA A 225 -23.90 4.86 -22.47
N VAL A 226 -24.54 4.07 -21.59
CA VAL A 226 -23.90 3.11 -20.67
C VAL A 226 -23.21 2.02 -21.49
N PRO A 227 -21.91 1.75 -21.28
CA PRO A 227 -21.18 0.77 -22.07
C PRO A 227 -21.62 -0.67 -21.74
N ALA A 228 -21.86 -1.47 -22.78
CA ALA A 228 -22.08 -2.91 -22.64
C ALA A 228 -20.87 -3.57 -21.96
N GLY A 229 -21.08 -4.36 -20.90
CA GLY A 229 -20.03 -5.05 -20.15
C GLY A 229 -19.47 -4.28 -18.93
N ALA A 230 -20.15 -3.23 -18.47
CA ALA A 230 -19.84 -2.58 -17.19
C ALA A 230 -20.15 -3.52 -15.99
N GLU A 231 -19.26 -3.54 -15.00
CA GLU A 231 -19.47 -4.24 -13.74
C GLU A 231 -20.22 -3.32 -12.77
N THR A 232 -21.13 -3.82 -11.95
CA THR A 232 -21.93 -3.00 -11.03
C THR A 232 -21.54 -3.28 -9.59
N LEU A 233 -21.05 -2.25 -8.88
CA LEU A 233 -20.79 -2.28 -7.45
C LEU A 233 -22.01 -1.71 -6.71
N ALA A 234 -22.70 -2.57 -5.98
CA ALA A 234 -23.85 -2.17 -5.16
C ALA A 234 -23.36 -1.43 -3.90
N VAL A 235 -23.94 -0.27 -3.60
CA VAL A 235 -23.53 0.58 -2.47
C VAL A 235 -24.76 0.96 -1.66
N ALA A 236 -24.71 0.76 -0.34
CA ALA A 236 -25.75 1.20 0.56
C ALA A 236 -25.95 2.72 0.47
N SER A 237 -27.15 3.14 0.11
CA SER A 237 -27.52 4.54 -0.07
C SER A 237 -29.02 4.70 0.18
N ASP A 238 -29.42 5.87 0.67
CA ASP A 238 -30.82 6.30 0.78
C ASP A 238 -31.54 6.44 -0.57
N ARG A 239 -30.84 6.32 -1.71
CA ARG A 239 -31.39 6.39 -3.06
C ARG A 239 -32.05 5.06 -3.44
N PRO A 240 -33.12 5.05 -4.27
CA PRO A 240 -33.73 3.82 -4.76
C PRO A 240 -32.72 2.84 -5.37
N ALA A 241 -32.93 1.54 -5.16
CA ALA A 241 -32.09 0.49 -5.76
C ALA A 241 -32.02 0.67 -7.28
N GLY A 242 -30.83 0.54 -7.86
CA GLY A 242 -30.61 0.78 -9.29
C GLY A 242 -30.16 2.20 -9.64
N THR A 243 -30.15 3.15 -8.68
CA THR A 243 -29.68 4.52 -8.93
C THR A 243 -28.16 4.52 -9.13
N VAL A 244 -27.65 4.95 -10.29
CA VAL A 244 -26.20 5.12 -10.48
C VAL A 244 -25.70 6.28 -9.61
N LEU A 245 -24.94 5.95 -8.58
CA LEU A 245 -24.35 6.87 -7.61
C LEU A 245 -23.02 7.45 -8.11
N GLY A 246 -22.34 6.73 -9.01
CA GLY A 246 -21.08 7.17 -9.61
C GLY A 246 -20.56 6.15 -10.62
N VAL A 247 -19.61 6.58 -11.45
CA VAL A 247 -18.87 5.71 -12.38
C VAL A 247 -17.39 5.80 -11.98
N GLU A 248 -16.80 4.68 -11.57
CA GLU A 248 -15.40 4.61 -11.19
C GLU A 248 -14.57 3.95 -12.31
N ARG A 249 -13.47 4.61 -12.69
CA ARG A 249 -12.32 4.06 -13.45
C ARG A 249 -11.07 4.53 -12.70
N PHE A 250 -10.05 3.70 -12.46
CA PHE A 250 -8.89 3.29 -13.29
C PHE A 250 -8.07 2.26 -12.45
N ALA A 251 -7.14 1.40 -12.88
CA ALA A 251 -6.19 1.34 -14.00
C ALA A 251 -5.72 -0.11 -14.28
N ALA A 252 -5.38 -0.42 -15.54
CA ALA A 252 -4.72 -1.63 -16.08
C ALA A 252 -5.54 -2.96 -16.04
N PRO A 253 -5.29 -3.90 -16.97
CA PRO A 253 -6.34 -4.73 -17.59
C PRO A 253 -6.89 -5.89 -16.73
N PRO A 254 -8.15 -6.32 -16.99
CA PRO A 254 -8.99 -5.94 -18.13
C PRO A 254 -9.99 -4.81 -17.81
N ASP A 255 -10.02 -3.81 -18.69
CA ASP A 255 -10.83 -2.59 -18.58
C ASP A 255 -12.35 -2.85 -18.66
N ARG A 256 -13.02 -2.92 -17.52
CA ARG A 256 -14.49 -2.77 -17.43
C ARG A 256 -14.83 -1.61 -16.49
N PRO A 257 -15.69 -0.66 -16.91
CA PRO A 257 -16.15 0.40 -16.02
C PRO A 257 -16.96 -0.21 -14.87
N VAL A 258 -16.67 0.21 -13.63
CA VAL A 258 -17.49 -0.16 -12.47
C VAL A 258 -18.50 0.94 -12.21
N LEU A 259 -19.78 0.60 -12.30
CA LEU A 259 -20.89 1.48 -11.93
C LEU A 259 -21.19 1.30 -10.46
N ARG A 260 -21.07 2.35 -9.66
CA ARG A 260 -21.61 2.35 -8.30
C ARG A 260 -23.10 2.56 -8.40
N VAL A 261 -23.86 1.55 -8.03
CA VAL A 261 -25.31 1.56 -8.10
C VAL A 261 -25.85 1.45 -6.68
N SER A 262 -26.80 2.29 -6.31
CA SER A 262 -27.46 2.20 -5.02
C SER A 262 -28.08 0.82 -4.87
N SER A 263 -27.83 0.17 -3.74
CA SER A 263 -28.57 -1.03 -3.32
C SER A 263 -29.91 -0.69 -2.66
N GLY A 264 -30.24 0.61 -2.49
CA GLY A 264 -31.29 1.04 -1.58
C GLY A 264 -30.82 1.13 -0.13
N ALA A 265 -31.64 1.76 0.73
CA ALA A 265 -31.40 1.78 2.16
C ALA A 265 -31.37 0.33 2.66
N GLN A 266 -30.42 -0.02 3.54
CA GLN A 266 -30.25 -1.38 4.07
C GLN A 266 -31.52 -1.89 4.76
N TRP A 267 -32.38 -2.49 3.96
CA TRP A 267 -33.46 -3.42 4.28
C TRP A 267 -33.50 -4.34 3.06
N THR A 268 -32.74 -5.43 3.10
CA THR A 268 -32.70 -6.39 2.00
C THR A 268 -34.05 -7.08 1.90
N GLY A 269 -34.82 -6.76 0.86
CA GLY A 269 -35.97 -7.56 0.43
C GLY A 269 -35.50 -8.88 -0.17
N ASP A 270 -36.34 -9.90 -0.07
CA ASP A 270 -36.09 -11.22 -0.65
C ASP A 270 -36.01 -11.18 -2.19
N ALA A 271 -35.50 -12.26 -2.79
CA ALA A 271 -35.33 -12.42 -4.25
C ALA A 271 -36.62 -12.26 -5.08
N ASP A 272 -37.78 -12.25 -4.43
CA ASP A 272 -39.10 -12.08 -5.04
C ASP A 272 -39.62 -10.63 -5.00
N GLY A 273 -38.82 -9.68 -4.50
CA GLY A 273 -39.21 -8.26 -4.40
C GLY A 273 -40.14 -7.95 -3.22
N SER A 274 -40.35 -8.89 -2.30
CA SER A 274 -41.02 -8.64 -1.03
C SER A 274 -40.07 -7.91 -0.06
N VAL A 275 -40.37 -6.63 0.17
CA VAL A 275 -39.79 -5.85 1.27
C VAL A 275 -40.18 -6.54 2.58
N MET A 276 -39.19 -6.91 3.40
CA MET A 276 -39.43 -7.31 4.79
C MET A 276 -40.20 -6.18 5.49
N SER A 277 -41.44 -6.45 5.86
CA SER A 277 -42.28 -5.48 6.56
C SER A 277 -41.56 -5.00 7.83
N PRO A 278 -41.50 -3.68 8.10
CA PRO A 278 -41.03 -3.17 9.38
C PRO A 278 -41.95 -3.73 10.47
N GLY A 279 -41.46 -4.71 11.23
CA GLY A 279 -42.26 -5.47 12.19
C GLY A 279 -41.94 -6.96 12.29
N SER A 280 -40.98 -7.49 11.53
CA SER A 280 -40.49 -8.87 11.76
C SER A 280 -39.70 -8.89 13.07
N ASP A 281 -40.19 -9.67 14.03
CA ASP A 281 -39.51 -9.95 15.30
C ASP A 281 -38.11 -10.56 15.04
N PRO A 282 -37.03 -10.04 15.63
CA PRO A 282 -35.68 -10.60 15.50
C PRO A 282 -35.64 -12.12 15.68
N GLU A 283 -36.41 -12.68 16.62
CA GLU A 283 -36.47 -14.13 16.85
C GLU A 283 -36.91 -14.90 15.59
N SER A 284 -37.88 -14.35 14.85
CA SER A 284 -38.38 -14.95 13.60
C SER A 284 -37.34 -14.91 12.49
N VAL A 285 -36.56 -13.83 12.41
CA VAL A 285 -35.46 -13.69 11.42
C VAL A 285 -34.33 -14.67 11.72
N VAL A 286 -33.92 -14.78 12.99
CA VAL A 286 -32.87 -15.71 13.41
C VAL A 286 -33.34 -17.16 13.17
N ALA A 287 -34.59 -17.50 13.51
CA ALA A 287 -35.14 -18.83 13.24
C ALA A 287 -35.23 -19.17 11.75
N ALA A 288 -35.58 -18.21 10.89
CA ALA A 288 -35.57 -18.40 9.44
C ALA A 288 -34.15 -18.65 8.90
N ALA A 289 -33.18 -17.82 9.30
CA ALA A 289 -31.79 -17.95 8.89
C ALA A 289 -31.17 -19.28 9.33
N VAL A 290 -31.44 -19.73 10.57
CA VAL A 290 -30.95 -21.03 11.06
C VAL A 290 -31.55 -22.20 10.26
N ARG A 291 -32.84 -22.15 9.91
CA ARG A 291 -33.46 -23.18 9.06
C ARG A 291 -32.86 -23.22 7.66
N GLU A 292 -32.55 -22.06 7.09
CA GLU A 292 -31.92 -21.96 5.77
C GLU A 292 -30.48 -22.50 5.80
N LEU A 293 -29.68 -22.14 6.80
CA LEU A 293 -28.35 -22.72 7.04
C LEU A 293 -28.43 -24.25 7.24
N TRP A 294 -29.45 -24.73 7.93
CA TRP A 294 -29.70 -26.15 8.14
C TRP A 294 -30.06 -26.88 6.83
N ALA A 295 -30.82 -26.23 5.95
CA ALA A 295 -31.21 -26.78 4.65
C ALA A 295 -30.06 -26.74 3.63
N LEU A 296 -29.17 -25.76 3.72
CA LEU A 296 -27.98 -25.63 2.87
C LEU A 296 -26.89 -26.67 3.20
N SER A 297 -26.99 -27.37 4.33
CA SER A 297 -25.96 -28.30 4.78
C SER A 297 -26.46 -29.73 4.99
N ASP A 298 -25.95 -30.62 4.14
CA ASP A 298 -26.06 -32.08 4.34
C ASP A 298 -24.99 -32.64 5.28
N ALA A 299 -24.02 -31.81 5.71
CA ALA A 299 -22.91 -32.25 6.54
C ALA A 299 -23.34 -32.46 8.01
N PRO A 300 -23.12 -33.66 8.60
CA PRO A 300 -23.45 -33.93 10.01
C PRO A 300 -22.79 -32.95 10.99
N VAL A 301 -21.59 -32.45 10.65
CA VAL A 301 -20.84 -31.48 11.43
C VAL A 301 -21.60 -30.16 11.58
N TRP A 302 -22.24 -29.68 10.50
CA TRP A 302 -23.03 -28.45 10.54
C TRP A 302 -24.26 -28.58 11.42
N ARG A 303 -24.99 -29.69 11.29
CA ARG A 303 -26.19 -29.94 12.12
C ARG A 303 -25.83 -30.01 13.60
N ALA A 304 -24.72 -30.69 13.94
CA ALA A 304 -24.23 -30.75 15.31
C ALA A 304 -23.86 -29.36 15.86
N SER A 305 -23.27 -28.50 15.03
CA SER A 305 -22.89 -27.13 15.42
C SER A 305 -24.05 -26.14 15.45
N LEU A 306 -25.07 -26.34 14.62
CA LEU A 306 -26.29 -25.53 14.59
C LEU A 306 -27.28 -25.92 15.70
N ALA A 307 -27.22 -27.15 16.21
CA ALA A 307 -28.17 -27.64 17.22
C ALA A 307 -28.24 -26.75 18.49
N PRO A 308 -27.11 -26.32 19.09
CA PRO A 308 -27.16 -25.41 20.23
C PRO A 308 -27.83 -24.06 19.92
N PHE A 309 -27.75 -23.58 18.67
CA PHE A 309 -28.42 -22.36 18.23
C PHE A 309 -29.92 -22.58 18.06
N ALA A 310 -30.31 -23.70 17.46
CA ALA A 310 -31.71 -24.08 17.33
C ALA A 310 -32.38 -24.25 18.71
N ASP A 311 -31.67 -24.84 19.67
CA ASP A 311 -32.15 -24.99 21.05
C ASP A 311 -32.30 -23.64 21.75
N SER A 312 -31.32 -22.73 21.61
CA SER A 312 -31.38 -21.38 22.18
C SER A 312 -32.55 -20.58 21.62
N LEU A 313 -32.80 -20.70 20.32
CA LEU A 313 -33.95 -20.09 19.65
C LEU A 313 -35.28 -20.67 20.11
N GLY A 314 -35.35 -21.99 20.32
CA GLY A 314 -36.53 -22.64 20.89
C GLY A 314 -36.88 -22.14 22.29
N ALA A 315 -35.91 -21.57 23.01
CA ALA A 315 -36.08 -20.95 24.32
C ALA A 315 -36.37 -19.43 24.26
N GLY A 316 -36.47 -18.82 23.07
CA GLY A 316 -36.66 -17.37 22.92
C GLY A 316 -35.41 -16.55 23.27
N LEU A 317 -34.22 -17.14 23.17
CA LEU A 317 -32.96 -16.43 23.41
C LEU A 317 -32.32 -16.02 22.09
N VAL A 318 -32.12 -14.72 21.91
CA VAL A 318 -31.34 -14.17 20.79
C VAL A 318 -29.86 -14.47 21.04
N PRO A 319 -29.13 -15.07 20.08
CA PRO A 319 -27.72 -15.37 20.26
C PRO A 319 -26.88 -14.11 20.50
N ASP A 320 -25.93 -14.19 21.42
CA ASP A 320 -24.95 -13.12 21.60
C ASP A 320 -23.91 -13.11 20.45
N PRO A 321 -23.18 -11.99 20.24
CA PRO A 321 -22.18 -11.91 19.17
C PRO A 321 -21.05 -12.95 19.24
N GLY A 322 -20.70 -13.44 20.44
CA GLY A 322 -19.70 -14.50 20.62
C GLY A 322 -20.20 -15.86 20.15
N GLN A 323 -21.48 -16.15 20.38
CA GLN A 323 -22.14 -17.32 19.80
C GLN A 323 -22.13 -17.22 18.26
N LEU A 324 -22.51 -16.07 17.69
CA LEU A 324 -22.44 -15.87 16.23
C LEU A 324 -21.05 -16.15 15.64
N CYS A 325 -19.98 -15.79 16.35
CA CYS A 325 -18.62 -16.09 15.92
C CYS A 325 -18.38 -17.61 15.75
N THR A 326 -18.82 -18.41 16.72
CA THR A 326 -18.68 -19.88 16.67
C THR A 326 -19.41 -20.47 15.48
N LEU A 327 -20.63 -19.98 15.21
CA LEU A 327 -21.42 -20.40 14.06
C LEU A 327 -20.70 -20.08 12.73
N PHE A 328 -20.14 -18.88 12.62
CA PHE A 328 -19.43 -18.43 11.44
C PHE A 328 -18.14 -19.21 11.18
N ASP A 329 -17.44 -19.68 12.23
CA ASP A 329 -16.26 -20.53 12.07
C ASP A 329 -16.61 -21.89 11.48
N VAL A 330 -17.72 -22.48 11.94
CA VAL A 330 -18.26 -23.72 11.36
C VAL A 330 -18.66 -23.48 9.91
N ALA A 331 -19.26 -22.31 9.63
CA ALA A 331 -19.65 -21.96 8.28
C ALA A 331 -18.44 -21.85 7.34
N ALA A 332 -17.39 -21.16 7.77
CA ALA A 332 -16.15 -21.00 7.01
C ALA A 332 -15.31 -22.29 6.92
N ALA A 333 -15.49 -23.25 7.82
CA ALA A 333 -14.78 -24.53 7.79
C ALA A 333 -15.39 -25.53 6.78
N ALA A 334 -16.70 -25.46 6.50
CA ALA A 334 -17.37 -26.39 5.59
C ALA A 334 -17.37 -25.97 4.11
N ASP A 335 -16.62 -24.91 3.82
CA ASP A 335 -16.40 -24.24 2.53
C ASP A 335 -15.88 -25.15 1.39
N ALA A 336 -15.77 -26.46 1.62
CA ALA A 336 -15.51 -27.43 0.57
C ALA A 336 -16.79 -27.85 -0.20
N HIS A 337 -18.00 -27.69 0.36
CA HIS A 337 -19.22 -28.27 -0.22
C HIS A 337 -20.41 -27.30 -0.37
N VAL A 338 -20.36 -26.10 0.25
CA VAL A 338 -21.44 -25.11 0.15
C VAL A 338 -20.89 -23.83 -0.50
N PRO A 339 -21.53 -23.29 -1.55
CA PRO A 339 -21.08 -22.05 -2.20
C PRO A 339 -21.11 -20.85 -1.23
N ALA A 340 -20.01 -20.10 -1.13
CA ALA A 340 -19.89 -18.96 -0.21
C ALA A 340 -20.91 -17.84 -0.49
N ASP A 341 -21.34 -17.70 -1.75
CA ASP A 341 -22.38 -16.79 -2.23
C ASP A 341 -23.78 -17.15 -1.69
N ALA A 342 -24.03 -18.42 -1.38
CA ALA A 342 -25.28 -18.84 -0.74
C ALA A 342 -25.27 -18.59 0.78
N VAL A 343 -24.12 -18.74 1.44
CA VAL A 343 -24.02 -18.66 2.90
C VAL A 343 -23.94 -17.20 3.38
N GLY A 344 -23.18 -16.35 2.67
CA GLY A 344 -22.93 -14.96 3.06
C GLY A 344 -24.21 -14.14 3.38
N PRO A 345 -25.22 -14.10 2.49
CA PRO A 345 -26.45 -13.36 2.73
C PRO A 345 -27.22 -13.83 3.98
N VAL A 346 -27.20 -15.14 4.26
CA VAL A 346 -27.88 -15.72 5.44
C VAL A 346 -27.16 -15.31 6.72
N LEU A 347 -25.83 -15.37 6.75
CA LEU A 347 -25.03 -14.91 7.88
C LEU A 347 -25.17 -13.40 8.12
N ALA A 348 -25.28 -12.61 7.05
CA ALA A 348 -25.49 -11.16 7.16
C ALA A 348 -26.85 -10.81 7.77
N ARG A 349 -27.94 -11.49 7.34
CA ARG A 349 -29.27 -11.33 7.96
C ARG A 349 -29.25 -11.73 9.44
N LEU A 350 -28.58 -12.84 9.75
CA LEU A 350 -28.45 -13.33 11.12
C LEU A 350 -27.68 -12.34 12.00
N ALA A 351 -26.55 -11.81 11.53
CA ALA A 351 -25.79 -10.79 12.24
C ALA A 351 -26.65 -9.53 12.50
N ALA A 352 -27.36 -9.06 11.48
CA ALA A 352 -28.21 -7.87 11.58
C ALA A 352 -29.33 -8.04 12.61
N ALA A 353 -29.97 -9.22 12.67
CA ALA A 353 -31.00 -9.53 13.65
C ALA A 353 -30.47 -9.49 15.11
N CYS A 354 -29.18 -9.78 15.30
CA CYS A 354 -28.49 -9.69 16.59
C CYS A 354 -27.85 -8.30 16.85
N GLY A 355 -28.16 -7.27 16.05
CA GLY A 355 -27.57 -5.93 16.22
C GLY A 355 -26.09 -5.86 15.85
N ALA A 356 -25.63 -6.77 14.99
CA ALA A 356 -24.26 -6.84 14.51
C ALA A 356 -24.20 -6.69 12.98
N THR A 357 -23.00 -6.47 12.46
CA THR A 357 -22.72 -6.35 11.02
C THR A 357 -21.65 -7.35 10.66
N LEU A 358 -21.95 -8.20 9.68
CA LEU A 358 -20.97 -9.12 9.10
C LEU A 358 -19.95 -8.29 8.34
N LEU A 359 -18.67 -8.46 8.64
CA LEU A 359 -17.60 -7.98 7.76
C LEU A 359 -17.44 -9.02 6.67
N ASP A 360 -17.93 -8.70 5.48
CA ASP A 360 -17.65 -9.51 4.31
C ASP A 360 -16.20 -9.29 3.86
N ALA A 361 -15.67 -10.25 3.11
CA ALA A 361 -14.38 -10.12 2.45
C ALA A 361 -14.48 -9.34 1.13
N VAL A 362 -15.69 -8.90 0.76
CA VAL A 362 -16.02 -8.36 -0.55
C VAL A 362 -15.59 -6.90 -0.55
N GLY A 363 -14.44 -6.62 -1.16
CA GLY A 363 -13.80 -5.30 -1.10
C GLY A 363 -12.57 -5.27 -0.19
N TYR A 364 -12.00 -6.42 0.16
CA TYR A 364 -10.64 -6.47 0.70
C TYR A 364 -9.69 -5.71 -0.24
N ASP A 365 -9.13 -4.61 0.29
CA ASP A 365 -8.05 -3.87 -0.34
C ASP A 365 -6.74 -4.29 0.34
N PRO A 366 -5.80 -4.93 -0.38
CA PRO A 366 -4.51 -5.34 0.18
C PRO A 366 -3.64 -4.18 0.66
N THR A 367 -4.00 -2.94 0.31
CA THR A 367 -3.31 -1.72 0.74
C THR A 367 -3.93 -1.08 1.98
N ALA A 368 -5.13 -1.49 2.38
CA ALA A 368 -5.81 -0.95 3.54
C ALA A 368 -5.27 -1.52 4.86
N ASP A 369 -5.23 -0.68 5.89
CA ASP A 369 -4.77 -1.09 7.23
C ASP A 369 -5.78 -2.07 7.87
N GLU A 370 -5.27 -3.17 8.41
CA GLU A 370 -6.04 -4.21 9.12
C GLU A 370 -6.84 -3.61 10.28
N VAL A 371 -6.29 -2.60 10.96
CA VAL A 371 -6.96 -1.93 12.10
C VAL A 371 -8.20 -1.16 11.65
N VAL A 372 -8.21 -0.65 10.41
CA VAL A 372 -9.31 0.16 9.88
C VAL A 372 -10.40 -0.71 9.27
N THR A 373 -10.00 -1.80 8.60
CA THR A 373 -10.93 -2.68 7.89
C THR A 373 -11.50 -3.79 8.76
N GLY A 374 -10.80 -4.16 9.84
CA GLY A 374 -11.12 -5.37 10.59
C GLY A 374 -10.93 -6.64 9.78
N VAL A 375 -10.14 -6.61 8.70
CA VAL A 375 -9.85 -7.76 7.84
C VAL A 375 -8.38 -8.11 7.91
N ARG A 376 -8.10 -9.30 8.44
CA ARG A 376 -6.77 -9.90 8.51
C ARG A 376 -6.50 -10.76 7.28
N ALA A 377 -5.50 -10.35 6.51
CA ALA A 377 -5.06 -11.10 5.35
C ALA A 377 -4.05 -12.19 5.73
N VAL A 378 -4.36 -13.42 5.35
CA VAL A 378 -3.46 -14.57 5.46
C VAL A 378 -2.91 -14.89 4.07
N PRO A 379 -1.68 -14.47 3.74
CA PRO A 379 -1.12 -14.70 2.43
C PRO A 379 -0.88 -16.19 2.19
N VAL A 380 -1.28 -16.68 1.01
CA VAL A 380 -1.09 -18.08 0.58
C VAL A 380 -0.59 -18.12 -0.85
N PHE A 381 0.36 -19.00 -1.17
CA PHE A 381 0.77 -19.19 -2.56
C PHE A 381 -0.25 -20.03 -3.32
N ARG A 382 -0.67 -19.53 -4.50
CA ARG A 382 -1.66 -20.14 -5.37
C ARG A 382 -1.29 -19.94 -6.83
N ASN A 383 -1.32 -21.02 -7.60
CA ASN A 383 -0.81 -20.99 -8.98
C ASN A 383 -1.82 -20.40 -9.99
N ALA A 384 -3.12 -20.47 -9.71
CA ALA A 384 -4.15 -20.01 -10.65
C ALA A 384 -4.55 -18.54 -10.40
N GLU A 385 -4.38 -18.06 -9.17
CA GLU A 385 -4.87 -16.76 -8.71
C GLU A 385 -3.74 -15.72 -8.66
N PRO A 386 -3.91 -14.52 -9.25
CA PRO A 386 -2.91 -13.46 -9.20
C PRO A 386 -2.71 -12.96 -7.75
N ALA A 387 -1.55 -12.36 -7.48
CA ALA A 387 -1.27 -11.79 -6.17
C ALA A 387 -2.31 -10.71 -5.80
N GLY A 388 -2.78 -10.71 -4.55
CA GLY A 388 -3.82 -9.81 -4.06
C GLY A 388 -5.25 -10.35 -4.18
N ALA A 389 -5.48 -11.40 -4.97
CA ALA A 389 -6.82 -11.99 -5.10
C ALA A 389 -7.24 -12.69 -3.80
N VAL A 390 -8.47 -12.44 -3.33
CA VAL A 390 -9.07 -13.22 -2.24
C VAL A 390 -9.38 -14.62 -2.75
N VAL A 391 -8.71 -15.62 -2.16
CA VAL A 391 -8.84 -17.03 -2.54
C VAL A 391 -9.98 -17.69 -1.77
N ARG A 392 -10.09 -17.36 -0.47
CA ARG A 392 -11.09 -17.95 0.42
C ARG A 392 -11.30 -17.11 1.66
N VAL A 393 -12.51 -17.08 2.18
CA VAL A 393 -12.77 -16.59 3.55
C VAL A 393 -12.40 -17.69 4.53
N ARG A 394 -11.50 -17.41 5.48
CA ARG A 394 -11.12 -18.36 6.55
C ARG A 394 -12.00 -18.21 7.77
N SER A 395 -12.38 -16.98 8.09
CA SER A 395 -13.38 -16.66 9.11
C SER A 395 -14.07 -15.35 8.74
N PHE A 396 -15.38 -15.27 9.00
CA PHE A 396 -16.12 -14.03 8.81
C PHE A 396 -15.88 -13.07 9.96
N GLY A 397 -15.74 -11.77 9.68
CA GLY A 397 -15.61 -10.77 10.73
C GLY A 397 -16.97 -10.33 11.24
N LEU A 398 -16.99 -9.74 12.43
CA LEU A 398 -18.21 -9.28 13.09
C LEU A 398 -17.95 -7.96 13.78
N VAL A 399 -18.80 -6.97 13.49
CA VAL A 399 -18.85 -5.68 14.18
C VAL A 399 -20.14 -5.61 14.97
N ALA A 400 -20.07 -5.24 16.24
CA ALA A 400 -21.26 -4.99 17.06
C ALA A 400 -21.06 -3.70 17.84
N GLY A 401 -22.06 -2.82 17.86
CA GLY A 401 -21.96 -1.52 18.54
C GLY A 401 -20.82 -0.64 18.04
N GLY A 402 -20.43 -0.76 16.76
CA GLY A 402 -19.31 -0.02 16.17
C GLY A 402 -17.91 -0.52 16.58
N GLN A 403 -17.82 -1.63 17.32
CA GLN A 403 -16.56 -2.27 17.67
C GLN A 403 -16.39 -3.58 16.90
N ILE A 404 -15.17 -3.83 16.41
CA ILE A 404 -14.81 -5.11 15.82
C ILE A 404 -14.78 -6.16 16.94
N VAL A 405 -15.81 -7.00 17.00
CA VAL A 405 -15.90 -8.14 17.93
C VAL A 405 -14.90 -9.20 17.50
N ARG A 406 -14.80 -9.42 16.18
CA ARG A 406 -13.85 -10.35 15.58
C ARG A 406 -13.43 -9.86 14.20
N PRO A 407 -12.13 -9.83 13.88
CA PRO A 407 -11.70 -9.52 12.53
C PRO A 407 -12.07 -10.66 11.57
N ALA A 408 -12.37 -10.33 10.32
CA ALA A 408 -12.48 -11.33 9.26
C ALA A 408 -11.07 -11.84 8.94
N GLU A 409 -10.89 -13.15 8.73
CA GLU A 409 -9.65 -13.67 8.17
C GLU A 409 -9.87 -14.13 6.73
N VAL A 410 -9.07 -13.63 5.80
CA VAL A 410 -9.16 -13.97 4.38
C VAL A 410 -7.84 -14.55 3.88
N ALA A 411 -7.91 -15.66 3.16
CA ALA A 411 -6.75 -16.19 2.46
C ALA A 411 -6.56 -15.38 1.17
N VAL A 412 -5.42 -14.71 1.03
CA VAL A 412 -5.13 -13.85 -0.12
C VAL A 412 -3.98 -14.48 -0.90
N SER A 413 -4.11 -14.56 -2.22
CA SER A 413 -3.04 -15.08 -3.07
C SER A 413 -1.80 -14.19 -2.94
N ALA A 414 -0.66 -14.79 -2.62
CA ALA A 414 0.66 -14.18 -2.71
C ALA A 414 1.29 -14.37 -4.11
N GLY A 415 0.49 -14.82 -5.08
CA GLY A 415 0.93 -15.24 -6.40
C GLY A 415 1.31 -16.73 -6.47
N PRO A 416 1.91 -17.16 -7.60
CA PRO A 416 2.29 -18.55 -7.82
C PRO A 416 3.31 -19.00 -6.79
N ARG A 417 3.22 -20.28 -6.41
CA ARG A 417 4.17 -20.87 -5.46
C ARG A 417 5.58 -20.87 -6.07
N PRO A 418 6.59 -20.34 -5.37
CA PRO A 418 7.96 -20.40 -5.85
C PRO A 418 8.43 -21.86 -6.00
N PRO A 419 9.29 -22.15 -6.99
CA PRO A 419 9.86 -23.48 -7.17
C PRO A 419 10.65 -23.89 -5.92
N GLY A 420 10.56 -25.17 -5.54
CA GLY A 420 11.21 -25.69 -4.33
C GLY A 420 10.59 -25.25 -2.99
N PHE A 421 9.59 -24.37 -2.97
CA PHE A 421 9.05 -23.84 -1.70
C PHE A 421 8.45 -24.93 -0.80
N ALA A 422 7.65 -25.85 -1.34
CA ALA A 422 7.06 -26.93 -0.55
C ALA A 422 8.12 -27.90 0.01
N GLU A 423 9.14 -28.21 -0.79
CA GLU A 423 10.27 -29.03 -0.36
C GLU A 423 11.04 -28.36 0.79
N MET A 424 11.27 -27.04 0.71
CA MET A 424 11.86 -26.28 1.80
C MET A 424 11.01 -26.34 3.08
N GLU A 425 9.69 -26.28 2.99
CA GLU A 425 8.81 -26.42 4.17
C GLU A 425 8.96 -27.80 4.82
N ASP A 426 8.97 -28.87 4.02
CA ASP A 426 9.12 -30.25 4.49
C ASP A 426 10.52 -30.52 5.10
N LEU A 427 11.55 -29.87 4.57
CA LEU A 427 12.91 -29.92 5.12
C LEU A 427 13.00 -29.19 6.46
N VAL A 428 12.47 -27.95 6.53
CA VAL A 428 12.49 -27.14 7.75
C VAL A 428 11.68 -27.80 8.87
N ALA A 429 10.55 -28.43 8.57
CA ALA A 429 9.75 -29.15 9.57
C ALA A 429 10.55 -30.25 10.30
N ARG A 430 11.55 -30.84 9.63
CA ARG A 430 12.44 -31.88 10.18
C ARG A 430 13.76 -31.34 10.76
N ALA A 431 14.05 -30.04 10.58
CA ALA A 431 15.26 -29.43 11.13
C ALA A 431 15.30 -29.52 12.67
N PRO A 432 16.49 -29.55 13.29
CA PRO A 432 16.62 -29.50 14.74
C PRO A 432 16.25 -28.12 15.29
N ASP A 433 15.80 -28.02 16.54
CA ASP A 433 15.68 -26.74 17.23
C ASP A 433 17.08 -26.26 17.68
N PRO A 434 17.41 -24.95 17.61
CA PRO A 434 16.56 -23.81 17.25
C PRO A 434 16.50 -23.48 15.75
N VAL A 435 17.23 -24.21 14.89
CA VAL A 435 17.29 -23.98 13.42
C VAL A 435 15.89 -23.97 12.82
N ARG A 436 15.03 -24.91 13.23
CA ARG A 436 13.64 -25.00 12.80
C ARG A 436 12.90 -23.68 13.03
N GLY A 437 12.87 -23.18 14.26
CA GLY A 437 12.11 -21.97 14.60
C GLY A 437 12.53 -20.74 13.79
N GLU A 438 13.84 -20.48 13.68
CA GLU A 438 14.36 -19.33 12.92
C GLU A 438 14.08 -19.47 11.42
N THR A 439 14.37 -20.64 10.84
CA THR A 439 14.21 -20.88 9.40
C THR A 439 12.74 -20.96 9.00
N GLN A 440 11.88 -21.53 9.85
CA GLN A 440 10.43 -21.60 9.63
C GLN A 440 9.80 -20.20 9.65
N GLY A 441 10.22 -19.34 10.58
CA GLY A 441 9.77 -17.94 10.61
C GLY A 441 10.16 -17.18 9.34
N ALA A 442 11.41 -17.32 8.89
CA ALA A 442 11.90 -16.68 7.66
C ALA A 442 11.20 -17.23 6.40
N LEU A 443 10.97 -18.54 6.31
CA LEU A 443 10.26 -19.17 5.21
C LEU A 443 8.77 -18.77 5.19
N ALA A 444 8.13 -18.67 6.36
CA ALA A 444 6.75 -18.18 6.48
C ALA A 444 6.62 -16.72 6.04
N ALA A 445 7.65 -15.89 6.25
CA ALA A 445 7.71 -14.50 5.82
C ALA A 445 7.76 -14.31 4.30
N LEU A 446 8.09 -15.35 3.52
CA LEU A 446 8.01 -15.28 2.05
C LEU A 446 6.59 -15.07 1.54
N ARG A 447 5.57 -15.60 2.23
CA ARG A 447 4.16 -15.42 1.83
C ARG A 447 3.71 -13.95 1.86
N PRO A 448 3.82 -13.21 2.98
CA PRO A 448 3.50 -11.79 3.00
C PRO A 448 4.39 -10.97 2.08
N ALA A 449 5.65 -11.38 1.87
CA ALA A 449 6.54 -10.73 0.91
C ALA A 449 6.05 -10.88 -0.55
N GLY A 450 5.54 -12.06 -0.91
CA GLY A 450 4.90 -12.32 -2.20
C GLY A 450 3.67 -11.44 -2.41
N LEU A 451 2.79 -11.36 -1.41
CA LEU A 451 1.59 -10.51 -1.45
C LEU A 451 1.93 -9.02 -1.67
N ARG A 452 3.00 -8.53 -1.04
CA ARG A 452 3.40 -7.12 -1.09
C ARG A 452 4.45 -6.79 -2.16
N GLY A 453 4.80 -7.75 -3.01
CA GLY A 453 5.71 -7.52 -4.14
C GLY A 453 7.20 -7.39 -3.79
N TYR A 454 7.65 -7.84 -2.61
CA TYR A 454 9.07 -7.83 -2.19
C TYR A 454 9.63 -9.23 -1.91
N LEU A 455 9.13 -10.24 -2.63
CA LEU A 455 9.56 -11.63 -2.47
C LEU A 455 11.07 -11.84 -2.72
N GLU A 456 11.66 -11.12 -3.69
CA GLU A 456 13.09 -11.22 -4.00
C GLU A 456 13.96 -10.81 -2.79
N PRO A 457 13.83 -9.61 -2.19
CA PRO A 457 14.54 -9.27 -0.96
C PRO A 457 14.37 -10.29 0.16
N ALA A 458 13.14 -10.77 0.39
CA ALA A 458 12.88 -11.74 1.46
C ALA A 458 13.56 -13.10 1.21
N ALA A 459 13.68 -13.53 -0.05
CA ALA A 459 14.41 -14.75 -0.42
C ALA A 459 15.93 -14.57 -0.21
N VAL A 460 16.47 -13.38 -0.50
CA VAL A 460 17.87 -13.03 -0.21
C VAL A 460 18.13 -12.99 1.30
N ASP A 461 17.21 -12.45 2.10
CA ASP A 461 17.31 -12.45 3.56
C ASP A 461 17.28 -13.88 4.12
N LEU A 462 16.41 -14.76 3.58
CA LEU A 462 16.41 -16.18 3.93
C LEU A 462 17.74 -16.86 3.57
N PHE A 463 18.33 -16.52 2.42
CA PHE A 463 19.65 -17.01 2.03
C PHE A 463 20.75 -16.59 3.02
N GLN A 464 20.81 -15.31 3.38
CA GLN A 464 21.77 -14.80 4.37
C GLN A 464 21.57 -15.47 5.74
N LEU A 465 20.32 -15.59 6.21
CA LEU A 465 20.00 -16.24 7.49
C LEU A 465 20.45 -17.70 7.47
N PHE A 466 20.14 -18.42 6.39
CA PHE A 466 20.49 -19.82 6.26
C PHE A 466 22.01 -20.02 6.31
N TRP A 467 22.78 -19.34 5.46
CA TRP A 467 24.23 -19.52 5.42
C TRP A 467 24.95 -18.92 6.62
N GLY A 468 24.48 -17.79 7.14
CA GLY A 468 25.12 -17.09 8.25
C GLY A 468 24.86 -17.71 9.62
N ARG A 469 23.73 -18.41 9.81
CA ARG A 469 23.31 -18.91 11.14
C ARG A 469 22.79 -20.34 11.15
N ALA A 470 21.97 -20.73 10.18
CA ALA A 470 21.22 -21.99 10.24
C ALA A 470 22.01 -23.21 9.71
N ARG A 471 22.83 -23.02 8.68
CA ARG A 471 23.46 -24.11 7.91
C ARG A 471 24.37 -24.97 8.76
N LEU A 472 25.33 -24.37 9.50
CA LEU A 472 26.33 -25.15 10.24
C LEU A 472 25.69 -26.01 11.35
N PRO A 473 24.81 -25.47 12.22
CA PRO A 473 24.10 -26.29 13.21
C PRO A 473 23.21 -27.36 12.59
N TRP A 474 22.55 -27.05 11.46
CA TRP A 474 21.72 -28.03 10.75
C TRP A 474 22.57 -29.15 10.16
N ALA A 475 23.64 -28.81 9.44
CA ALA A 475 24.51 -29.78 8.79
C ALA A 475 25.26 -30.69 9.78
N ALA A 476 25.51 -30.22 11.01
CA ALA A 476 26.07 -31.04 12.08
C ALA A 476 25.12 -32.19 12.50
N THR A 477 23.82 -32.03 12.30
CA THR A 477 22.80 -33.04 12.66
C THR A 477 22.32 -33.83 11.44
N ASP A 478 22.08 -33.15 10.33
CA ASP A 478 21.58 -33.73 9.08
C ASP A 478 22.14 -32.96 7.87
N ALA A 479 23.37 -33.30 7.48
CA ALA A 479 24.05 -32.69 6.34
C ALA A 479 23.29 -32.85 5.00
N PRO A 480 22.72 -34.02 4.66
CA PRO A 480 21.89 -34.17 3.46
C PRO A 480 20.70 -33.22 3.41
N ALA A 481 19.94 -33.07 4.51
CA ALA A 481 18.79 -32.16 4.54
C ALA A 481 19.21 -30.69 4.42
N ALA A 482 20.29 -30.28 5.09
CA ALA A 482 20.82 -28.92 4.95
C ALA A 482 21.29 -28.61 3.52
N ALA A 483 21.93 -29.58 2.85
CA ALA A 483 22.34 -29.45 1.45
C ALA A 483 21.13 -29.38 0.49
N ALA A 484 20.10 -30.20 0.71
CA ALA A 484 18.86 -30.16 -0.07
C ALA A 484 18.15 -28.80 0.08
N PHE A 485 18.10 -28.26 1.30
CA PHE A 485 17.52 -26.93 1.55
C PHE A 485 18.30 -25.84 0.82
N ALA A 486 19.63 -25.89 0.87
CA ALA A 486 20.49 -24.95 0.15
C ALA A 486 20.25 -24.99 -1.37
N ALA A 487 20.12 -26.18 -1.95
CA ALA A 487 19.83 -26.37 -3.36
C ALA A 487 18.45 -25.85 -3.75
N ALA A 488 17.41 -26.16 -2.96
CA ALA A 488 16.06 -25.66 -3.19
C ALA A 488 15.98 -24.12 -3.11
N LEU A 489 16.69 -23.52 -2.16
CA LEU A 489 16.78 -22.06 -2.03
C LEU A 489 17.54 -21.40 -3.19
N ALA A 490 18.64 -22.00 -3.63
CA ALA A 490 19.36 -21.55 -4.82
C ALA A 490 18.50 -21.67 -6.08
N ASN A 491 17.73 -22.75 -6.23
CA ASN A 491 16.81 -22.93 -7.35
C ASN A 491 15.69 -21.90 -7.35
N LEU A 492 15.12 -21.58 -6.17
CA LEU A 492 14.17 -20.49 -6.02
C LEU A 492 14.75 -19.16 -6.51
N LEU A 493 15.99 -18.85 -6.12
CA LEU A 493 16.67 -17.60 -6.51
C LEU A 493 16.93 -17.53 -8.04
N ASP A 494 17.40 -18.63 -8.63
CA ASP A 494 17.71 -18.66 -10.08
C ASP A 494 16.43 -18.65 -10.92
N GLU A 495 15.52 -19.61 -10.71
CA GLU A 495 14.34 -19.75 -11.56
C GLU A 495 13.37 -18.56 -11.45
N ARG A 496 13.22 -17.99 -10.25
CA ARG A 496 12.24 -16.92 -10.03
C ARG A 496 12.80 -15.52 -10.28
N PHE A 497 14.07 -15.29 -9.96
CA PHE A 497 14.66 -13.94 -9.95
C PHE A 497 15.90 -13.81 -10.87
N GLY A 498 16.36 -14.91 -11.48
CA GLY A 498 17.60 -14.92 -12.23
C GLY A 498 18.83 -14.61 -11.37
N ILE A 499 18.75 -14.91 -10.06
CA ILE A 499 19.84 -14.70 -9.11
C ILE A 499 20.59 -16.02 -8.94
N LYS A 500 21.86 -16.04 -9.34
CA LYS A 500 22.71 -17.22 -9.30
C LYS A 500 23.69 -17.15 -8.15
N THR A 501 23.97 -18.31 -7.57
CA THR A 501 25.08 -18.45 -6.62
C THR A 501 26.41 -18.49 -7.38
N PHE A 502 27.46 -17.93 -6.77
CA PHE A 502 28.84 -18.14 -7.23
C PHE A 502 29.73 -18.55 -6.06
N GLU A 503 30.68 -19.44 -6.36
CA GLU A 503 31.59 -20.03 -5.39
C GLU A 503 33.04 -19.65 -5.76
N PRO A 504 33.62 -18.62 -5.13
CA PRO A 504 34.98 -18.18 -5.45
C PRO A 504 35.99 -19.26 -5.07
N ARG A 505 36.91 -19.59 -5.98
CA ARG A 505 38.07 -20.46 -5.70
C ARG A 505 39.30 -19.67 -5.28
N ASN A 506 39.37 -18.42 -5.71
CA ASN A 506 40.41 -17.46 -5.36
C ASN A 506 39.75 -16.09 -5.10
N PHE A 507 40.21 -15.40 -4.05
CA PHE A 507 39.80 -14.06 -3.68
C PHE A 507 40.08 -13.05 -4.80
N PHE A 508 41.20 -13.22 -5.52
CA PHE A 508 41.63 -12.29 -6.57
C PHE A 508 40.98 -12.50 -7.93
N ASP A 509 40.21 -13.58 -8.11
CA ASP A 509 39.53 -13.88 -9.39
C ASP A 509 38.24 -13.08 -9.59
N HIS A 510 37.82 -12.30 -8.58
CA HIS A 510 36.57 -11.56 -8.59
C HIS A 510 36.81 -10.06 -8.34
N PRO A 511 35.93 -9.17 -8.83
CA PRO A 511 36.04 -7.73 -8.58
C PRO A 511 36.04 -7.40 -7.07
N ASP A 512 36.66 -6.27 -6.73
CA ASP A 512 36.71 -5.79 -5.35
C ASP A 512 35.30 -5.74 -4.72
N GLY A 513 35.20 -6.27 -3.50
CA GLY A 513 33.95 -6.34 -2.75
C GLY A 513 33.05 -7.53 -3.08
N TRP A 514 33.38 -8.38 -4.05
CA TRP A 514 32.61 -9.61 -4.33
C TRP A 514 32.88 -10.74 -3.36
N VAL A 515 34.08 -10.77 -2.78
CA VAL A 515 34.46 -11.74 -1.74
C VAL A 515 34.80 -10.94 -0.50
N THR A 516 34.15 -11.30 0.61
CA THR A 516 34.43 -10.75 1.94
C THR A 516 35.15 -11.82 2.75
N VAL A 517 36.19 -11.40 3.47
CA VAL A 517 36.91 -12.25 4.43
C VAL A 517 36.55 -11.83 5.86
N PRO A 518 36.49 -12.76 6.82
CA PRO A 518 36.24 -12.41 8.22
C PRO A 518 37.21 -11.35 8.76
N PRO A 519 36.76 -10.45 9.65
CA PRO A 519 37.63 -9.43 10.23
C PRO A 519 38.87 -10.05 10.89
N GLY A 520 40.05 -9.51 10.57
CA GLY A 520 41.34 -9.97 11.11
C GLY A 520 42.02 -11.07 10.31
N ALA A 521 41.37 -11.63 9.28
CA ALA A 521 42.05 -12.52 8.34
C ALA A 521 43.07 -11.75 7.50
N ARG A 522 44.30 -12.27 7.37
CA ARG A 522 45.30 -11.78 6.42
C ARG A 522 45.30 -12.72 5.22
N VAL A 523 45.05 -12.17 4.04
CA VAL A 523 45.07 -12.92 2.78
C VAL A 523 46.48 -12.83 2.19
N SER A 524 47.19 -13.96 2.08
CA SER A 524 48.57 -13.99 1.57
C SER A 524 48.68 -14.47 0.13
N SER A 525 47.95 -15.52 -0.23
CA SER A 525 47.91 -16.18 -1.54
C SER A 525 46.62 -15.90 -2.32
N GLY A 526 45.53 -15.55 -1.62
CA GLY A 526 44.20 -15.37 -2.19
C GLY A 526 43.41 -16.66 -2.36
N ARG A 527 44.02 -17.83 -2.20
CA ARG A 527 43.32 -19.11 -2.35
C ARG A 527 42.22 -19.24 -1.29
N VAL A 528 40.99 -19.51 -1.73
CA VAL A 528 39.89 -19.79 -0.80
C VAL A 528 40.10 -21.18 -0.18
N ILE A 529 40.27 -21.23 1.15
CA ILE A 529 40.41 -22.48 1.92
C ILE A 529 39.03 -23.00 2.30
N GLU A 530 38.12 -22.10 2.68
CA GLU A 530 36.79 -22.46 3.17
C GLU A 530 35.76 -21.44 2.67
N LEU A 531 34.69 -21.94 2.05
CA LEU A 531 33.53 -21.14 1.67
C LEU A 531 32.48 -21.22 2.76
N GLN A 532 32.30 -20.12 3.49
CA GLN A 532 31.30 -20.01 4.55
C GLN A 532 29.91 -19.71 3.98
N MET A 533 29.84 -18.84 2.96
CA MET A 533 28.61 -18.48 2.24
C MET A 533 28.93 -18.20 0.77
N PRO A 534 28.23 -18.84 -0.20
CA PRO A 534 28.32 -18.46 -1.61
C PRO A 534 27.84 -17.03 -1.83
N GLY A 535 28.41 -16.34 -2.82
CA GLY A 535 27.91 -15.03 -3.21
C GLY A 535 26.70 -15.15 -4.13
N LEU A 536 25.98 -14.05 -4.33
CA LEU A 536 24.83 -13.95 -5.24
C LEU A 536 25.10 -12.91 -6.31
N VAL A 537 24.83 -13.26 -7.57
CA VAL A 537 24.86 -12.37 -8.73
C VAL A 537 23.52 -12.39 -9.45
N ASP A 538 23.11 -11.26 -10.01
CA ASP A 538 21.95 -11.22 -10.89
C ASP A 538 22.29 -11.74 -12.30
N SER A 539 21.26 -11.84 -13.15
CA SER A 539 21.39 -12.32 -14.54
C SER A 539 22.26 -11.43 -15.43
N ALA A 540 22.47 -10.17 -15.06
CA ALA A 540 23.38 -9.25 -15.74
C ALA A 540 24.83 -9.33 -15.21
N GLY A 541 25.09 -10.21 -14.23
CA GLY A 541 26.38 -10.32 -13.56
C GLY A 541 26.62 -9.24 -12.49
N GLY A 542 25.60 -8.49 -12.11
CA GLY A 542 25.66 -7.53 -11.01
C GLY A 542 25.71 -8.24 -9.65
N LEU A 543 26.60 -7.78 -8.77
CA LEU A 543 26.71 -8.33 -7.42
C LEU A 543 25.45 -7.98 -6.60
N ARG A 544 24.80 -9.01 -6.05
CA ARG A 544 23.69 -8.88 -5.08
C ARG A 544 24.15 -9.09 -3.65
N LEU A 545 25.00 -10.11 -3.45
CA LEU A 545 25.55 -10.46 -2.14
C LEU A 545 26.99 -10.94 -2.29
N PRO A 546 27.96 -10.41 -1.53
CA PRO A 546 29.31 -10.95 -1.56
C PRO A 546 29.36 -12.37 -0.98
N ALA A 547 30.27 -13.17 -1.51
CA ALA A 547 30.64 -14.45 -0.90
C ALA A 547 31.38 -14.18 0.42
N LEU A 548 31.18 -15.03 1.43
CA LEU A 548 31.98 -15.02 2.66
C LEU A 548 32.90 -16.24 2.65
N ALA A 549 34.21 -15.99 2.68
CA ALA A 549 35.22 -17.03 2.57
C ALA A 549 36.42 -16.78 3.49
N THR A 550 37.06 -17.85 3.92
CA THR A 550 38.40 -17.81 4.52
C THR A 550 39.41 -18.05 3.40
N ALA A 551 40.38 -17.13 3.24
CA ALA A 551 41.43 -17.24 2.23
C ALA A 551 42.83 -17.32 2.88
N GLU A 552 43.72 -18.09 2.24
CA GLU A 552 45.13 -18.25 2.63
C GLU A 552 45.96 -17.04 2.25
#